data_AF-A0A9D7RY03-F1
#
_entry.id   AF-A0A9D7RY03-F1
#
_cell.length_a   1.000
_cell.length_b   1.000
_cell.length_c   1.000
_cell.angle_alpha   90.00
_cell.angle_beta   90.00
_cell.angle_gamma   90.00
#
_symmetry.space_group_name_H-M   'P 1'
#
loop_
_entity.id
_entity.type
_entity.pdbx_description
1 polymer ?
#
loop_
_entity_poly.entity_id
_entity_poly.type
_entity_poly.pdbx_seq_one_letter_code
_entity_poly.pdbx_strand_id
1 'polypeptide(L)' 'MNTPVQESSFPFDTQTMALRDMFASHALSGMLPAPKVPGVLPMTMDGMAQAAYAYADAMLRARLLPPVVPKPAR' A
#
# COMPACT_ATOMS: atom_id res chain seq x y z
N MET A 1 40.57 16.63 -10.47
CA MET A 1 39.93 15.35 -10.13
C MET A 1 38.67 15.69 -9.37
N ASN A 2 37.51 15.61 -10.03
CA ASN A 2 36.22 15.90 -9.38
C ASN A 2 35.59 14.56 -9.01
N THR A 3 35.53 14.27 -7.72
CA THR A 3 34.82 13.11 -7.16
C THR A 3 33.32 13.35 -7.30
N PRO A 4 32.53 12.42 -7.88
CA PRO A 4 31.08 12.52 -7.81
C PRO A 4 30.66 12.33 -6.35
N VAL A 5 29.98 13.34 -5.80
CA VAL A 5 29.34 13.27 -4.49
C VAL A 5 28.29 12.16 -4.59
N GLN A 6 28.46 11.07 -3.83
CA GLN A 6 27.42 10.05 -3.69
C GLN A 6 26.21 10.71 -3.04
N GLU A 7 25.19 10.93 -3.84
CA GLU A 7 23.88 11.38 -3.40
C GLU A 7 23.35 10.30 -2.45
N SER A 8 23.46 10.59 -1.16
CA SER A 8 23.03 9.71 -0.08
C SER A 8 21.57 9.34 -0.32
N SER A 9 21.33 8.09 -0.73
CA SER A 9 20.02 7.54 -0.93
C SER A 9 19.26 7.61 0.40
N PHE A 10 18.39 8.60 0.54
CA PHE A 10 17.40 8.63 1.61
C PHE A 10 16.61 7.31 1.54
N PRO A 11 16.26 6.69 2.68
CA PRO A 11 15.66 5.35 2.71
C PRO A 11 14.26 5.25 2.08
N PHE A 12 13.74 6.36 1.53
CA PHE A 12 12.45 6.45 0.88
C PHE A 12 12.61 7.07 -0.50
N ASP A 13 12.83 6.22 -1.49
CA ASP A 13 12.76 6.60 -2.91
C ASP A 13 11.38 7.22 -3.18
N THR A 14 11.36 8.44 -3.73
CA THR A 14 10.14 9.19 -4.04
C THR A 14 9.20 8.40 -4.97
N GLN A 15 9.75 7.54 -5.83
CA GLN A 15 8.96 6.66 -6.69
C GLN A 15 8.23 5.58 -5.88
N THR A 16 8.89 5.03 -4.85
CA THR A 16 8.30 4.03 -3.96
C THR A 16 7.19 4.66 -3.11
N MET A 17 7.37 5.89 -2.64
CA MET A 17 6.31 6.64 -1.95
C MET A 17 5.12 6.90 -2.87
N ALA A 18 5.35 7.39 -4.09
CA ALA A 18 4.28 7.65 -5.05
C ALA A 18 3.47 6.39 -5.39
N LEU A 19 4.14 5.24 -5.52
CA LEU A 19 3.46 3.96 -5.76
C LEU A 19 2.63 3.52 -4.55
N ARG A 20 3.15 3.71 -3.34
CA ARG A 20 2.43 3.43 -2.10
C ARG A 20 1.16 4.28 -1.98
N ASP A 21 1.26 5.57 -2.27
CA ASP A 21 0.13 6.51 -2.24
C ASP A 21 -0.92 6.16 -3.29
N MET A 22 -0.49 5.72 -4.47
CA MET A 22 -1.39 5.22 -5.51
C MET A 22 -2.19 4.00 -5.02
N PHE A 23 -1.55 3.01 -4.39
CA PHE A 23 -2.27 1.87 -3.82
C PHE A 23 -3.18 2.25 -2.65
N ALA A 24 -2.72 3.14 -1.77
CA ALA A 24 -3.52 3.59 -0.64
C ALA A 24 -4.77 4.35 -1.10
N SER A 25 -4.65 5.25 -2.08
CA SER A 25 -5.81 5.97 -2.64
C SER A 25 -6.84 5.04 -3.27
N HIS A 26 -6.38 4.00 -3.96
CA HIS A 26 -7.25 2.98 -4.56
C HIS A 26 -7.99 2.18 -3.49
N ALA A 27 -7.28 1.72 -2.45
CA ALA A 27 -7.90 1.00 -1.32
C ALA A 27 -8.92 1.88 -0.58
N LEU A 28 -8.56 3.14 -0.31
CA LEU A 28 -9.43 4.10 0.37
C LEU A 28 -10.72 4.35 -0.42
N SER A 29 -10.65 4.40 -1.75
CA SER A 29 -11.82 4.58 -2.60
C SER A 29 -12.88 3.48 -2.40
N GLY A 30 -12.48 2.27 -2.05
CA GLY A 30 -13.38 1.16 -1.71
C GLY A 30 -13.90 1.20 -0.26
N MET A 31 -13.20 1.90 0.63
CA MET A 31 -13.59 2.05 2.04
C MET A 31 -14.58 3.21 2.26
N LEU A 32 -14.50 4.28 1.47
CA LEU A 32 -15.40 5.45 1.56
C LEU A 32 -16.89 5.12 1.35
N PRO A 33 -17.30 4.29 0.37
CA PRO A 33 -18.70 3.94 0.16
C PRO A 33 -19.20 2.84 1.12
N ALA A 34 -18.44 2.46 2.16
CA ALA A 34 -18.82 1.37 3.05
C ALA A 34 -20.20 1.63 3.69
N PRO A 35 -21.16 0.69 3.56
CA PRO A 35 -22.49 0.87 4.11
C PRO A 35 -22.43 1.02 5.62
N LYS A 36 -23.12 2.02 6.15
CA LYS A 36 -23.28 2.21 7.60
C LYS A 36 -24.16 1.09 8.13
N VAL A 37 -23.54 0.01 8.59
CA VAL A 37 -24.24 -1.12 9.19
C VAL A 37 -24.79 -0.68 10.57
N PRO A 38 -26.11 -0.77 10.82
CA PRO A 38 -26.67 -0.44 12.12
C PRO A 38 -25.98 -1.24 13.25
N GLY A 39 -25.53 -0.54 14.29
CA GLY A 39 -24.84 -1.15 15.44
C GLY A 39 -23.32 -1.32 15.29
N VAL A 40 -22.73 -1.02 14.12
CA VAL A 40 -21.27 -0.98 13.94
C VAL A 40 -20.80 0.47 13.97
N LEU A 41 -19.84 0.78 14.83
CA LEU A 41 -19.23 2.11 14.88
C LEU A 41 -18.48 2.38 13.56
N PRO A 42 -18.80 3.45 12.82
CA PRO A 42 -18.06 3.80 11.62
C PRO A 42 -16.60 4.05 11.94
N MET A 43 -15.71 3.58 11.08
CA MET A 43 -14.28 3.85 11.20
C MET A 43 -14.01 5.35 11.05
N THR A 44 -13.11 5.89 11.87
CA THR A 44 -12.69 7.29 11.73
C THR A 44 -11.91 7.49 10.43
N MET A 45 -11.85 8.73 9.94
CA MET A 45 -11.05 9.06 8.76
C MET A 45 -9.59 8.65 8.92
N ASP A 46 -9.01 8.91 10.09
CA ASP A 46 -7.63 8.50 10.41
C ASP A 46 -7.46 6.98 10.39
N GLY A 47 -8.44 6.25 10.92
CA GLY A 47 -8.45 4.80 10.87
C GLY A 47 -8.45 4.30 9.43
N MET A 48 -9.36 4.82 8.60
CA MET A 48 -9.45 4.43 7.18
C MET A 48 -8.14 4.70 6.43
N ALA A 49 -7.51 5.85 6.67
CA ALA A 49 -6.21 6.18 6.09
C ALA A 49 -5.12 5.17 6.52
N GLN A 50 -5.04 4.83 7.80
CA GLN A 50 -4.09 3.83 8.31
C GLN A 50 -4.31 2.46 7.68
N ALA A 51 -5.57 2.01 7.55
CA ALA A 51 -5.89 0.74 6.90
C ALA A 51 -5.55 0.74 5.42
N ALA A 52 -5.79 1.85 4.71
CA ALA A 52 -5.42 1.99 3.30
C ALA A 52 -3.91 1.89 3.09
N TYR A 53 -3.10 2.53 3.93
CA TYR A 53 -1.64 2.40 3.87
C TYR A 53 -1.16 0.99 4.24
N ALA A 54 -1.78 0.33 5.23
CA ALA A 54 -1.46 -1.05 5.55
C ALA A 54 -1.73 -2.01 4.37
N TYR A 55 -2.79 -1.74 3.61
CA TYR A 55 -3.10 -2.48 2.38
C TYR A 55 -2.06 -2.23 1.28
N ALA A 56 -1.66 -0.98 1.07
CA ALA A 56 -0.58 -0.62 0.14
C ALA A 56 0.74 -1.34 0.50
N ASP A 57 1.09 -1.39 1.79
CA ASP A 57 2.28 -2.09 2.28
C ASP A 57 2.19 -3.61 2.07
N ALA A 58 1.00 -4.19 2.14
CA ALA A 58 0.77 -5.59 1.81
C ALA A 58 0.98 -5.86 0.31
N MET A 59 0.49 -4.97 -0.57
CA MET A 59 0.66 -5.08 -2.03
C MET A 59 2.14 -4.99 -2.43
N LEU A 60 2.88 -4.04 -1.86
CA LEU A 60 4.31 -3.89 -2.11
C LEU A 60 5.11 -5.12 -1.67
N ARG A 61 4.76 -5.73 -0.53
CA ARG A 61 5.37 -7.00 -0.08
C ARG A 61 5.00 -8.16 -1.00
N ALA A 62 3.74 -8.24 -1.43
CA ALA A 62 3.27 -9.30 -2.30
C ALA A 62 3.98 -9.30 -3.67
N ARG A 63 4.36 -8.12 -4.19
CA ARG A 63 5.14 -7.98 -5.43
C ARG A 63 6.48 -8.74 -5.40
N LEU A 64 7.06 -8.91 -4.22
CA LEU A 64 8.35 -9.58 -4.04
C LEU A 64 8.22 -11.09 -3.84
N LEU A 65 7.00 -11.62 -3.76
CA LEU A 65 6.77 -13.05 -3.62
C LEU A 65 6.91 -13.76 -4.97
N PRO A 66 7.44 -15.01 -4.98
CA PRO A 66 7.45 -15.82 -6.18
C PRO A 66 6.01 -16.14 -6.64
N PRO A 67 5.76 -16.29 -7.96
CA PRO A 67 4.44 -16.63 -8.45
C PRO A 67 4.00 -18.00 -7.91
N VAL A 68 2.81 -18.06 -7.32
CA VAL A 68 2.22 -19.32 -6.88
C VAL A 68 1.74 -20.08 -8.11
N VAL A 69 2.45 -21.15 -8.48
CA VAL A 69 1.98 -22.06 -9.53
C VAL A 69 0.76 -22.81 -8.98
N PRO A 70 -0.44 -22.68 -9.59
CA PRO A 70 -1.61 -23.39 -9.13
C PRO A 70 -1.37 -24.90 -9.21
N LYS A 71 -1.64 -25.62 -8.13
CA LYS A 71 -1.55 -27.09 -8.10
C LYS A 71 -2.62 -27.65 -9.04
N PRO A 72 -2.27 -28.57 -9.97
CA PRO A 72 -3.27 -29.17 -10.84
C PRO A 72 -4.35 -29.85 -10.00
N ALA A 73 -5.62 -29.60 -10.35
CA ALA A 73 -6.75 -30.31 -9.77
C ALA A 73 -6.54 -31.82 -10.02
N ARG A 74 -6.61 -32.61 -8.95
CA ARG A 74 -6.55 -34.07 -9.02
C ARG A 74 -7.89 -34.64 -9.43
#